data_AF-A0A9X1UFP6-F1
#
_entry.id   AF-A0A9X1UFP6-F1
#
_cell.length_a   1.000
_cell.length_b   1.000
_cell.length_c   1.000
_cell.angle_alpha   90.00
_cell.angle_beta   90.00
_cell.angle_gamma   90.00
#
_symmetry.space_group_name_H-M   'P 1'
#
loop_
_entity.id
_entity.type
_entity.pdbx_description
1 polymer ?
#
loop_
_entity_poly.entity_id
_entity_poly.type
_entity_poly.pdbx_seq_one_letter_code
_entity_poly.pdbx_strand_id
1 'polypeptide(L)'
;MHFEAFSSSELAAYLRGIPAVSARLGDDSELDVVEVGDGNLNYVYFVSSARDPQRSVVVKQAPPFLRLVGEDWPLPRERMEREVAALRRFGALCPQHVPSVYHADSEKFLMVMQRLDAHRVLRQGLIDGLVYPHLADHLSTFLARTLFHGSDLYLAPDAKKAAVGGDINTELCRITEDLVFTFPFEDDPSNVYSPALPAAAIERLRTHEPLRRAAGEMKWAFMNHAETLVHGDLHTGSIMANERETYVIDPEFAFYGPMGFDPGAFIANLLLACYARDWHDRVAGRDPAVYQRWLLEQVVQAWNGFAEKFAGLWRAHERETGRAYIGGPAGTRAAEAFREDFVRRLLADTLGFAGCKMIRRIVGMAKVAEVTSIKDDAVRARVEVRCLRLAEALLVQRRELASIEAVVALAGQVLAQPVDA
;
A
#
# COMPACT_ATOMS: atom_id res chain seq x y z
N MET A 1 33.58 -2.15 5.35
CA MET A 1 33.48 -2.60 3.94
C MET A 1 32.41 -1.74 3.28
N HIS A 2 32.69 -1.18 2.11
CA HIS A 2 31.63 -0.61 1.28
C HIS A 2 30.64 -1.73 0.92
N PHE A 3 29.35 -1.41 0.90
CA PHE A 3 28.34 -2.37 0.42
C PHE A 3 28.53 -2.56 -1.08
N GLU A 4 28.72 -3.80 -1.52
CA GLU A 4 28.71 -4.15 -2.93
C GLU A 4 27.49 -5.03 -3.20
N ALA A 5 26.68 -4.61 -4.18
CA ALA A 5 25.59 -5.41 -4.68
C ALA A 5 26.16 -6.66 -5.37
N PHE A 6 25.46 -7.79 -5.26
CA PHE A 6 25.89 -8.99 -5.97
C PHE A 6 25.97 -8.75 -7.48
N SER A 7 27.08 -9.15 -8.10
CA SER A 7 27.11 -9.35 -9.55
C SER A 7 26.24 -10.55 -9.96
N SER A 8 25.86 -10.62 -11.24
CA SER A 8 25.09 -11.74 -11.78
C SER A 8 25.75 -13.10 -11.52
N SER A 9 27.08 -13.20 -11.65
CA SER A 9 27.82 -14.44 -11.44
C SER A 9 27.91 -14.83 -9.96
N GLU A 10 28.14 -13.87 -9.07
CA GLU A 10 28.18 -14.12 -7.62
C GLU A 10 26.81 -14.53 -7.09
N LEU A 11 25.74 -13.88 -7.56
CA LEU A 11 24.38 -14.24 -7.16
C LEU A 11 24.03 -15.65 -7.64
N ALA A 12 24.34 -15.98 -8.90
CA ALA A 12 24.10 -17.32 -9.43
C ALA A 12 24.85 -18.39 -8.63
N ALA A 13 26.12 -18.16 -8.29
CA ALA A 13 26.90 -19.08 -7.47
C ALA A 13 26.33 -19.23 -6.05
N TYR A 14 25.92 -18.12 -5.43
CA TYR A 14 25.29 -18.12 -4.12
C TYR A 14 23.98 -18.92 -4.10
N LEU A 15 23.09 -18.73 -5.08
CA LEU A 15 21.79 -19.41 -5.13
C LEU A 15 21.90 -20.92 -5.34
N ARG A 16 22.91 -21.39 -6.09
CA ARG A 16 23.21 -22.83 -6.22
C ARG A 16 23.64 -23.47 -4.90
N GLY A 17 24.26 -22.68 -4.01
CA GLY A 17 24.64 -23.14 -2.67
C GLY A 17 23.46 -23.37 -1.73
N ILE A 18 22.24 -22.99 -2.12
CA ILE A 18 21.03 -23.12 -1.29
C ILE A 18 20.16 -24.25 -1.87
N PRO A 19 20.13 -25.45 -1.26
CA PRO A 19 19.49 -26.62 -1.85
C PRO A 19 18.02 -26.41 -2.26
N ALA A 20 17.23 -25.73 -1.40
CA ALA A 20 15.81 -25.47 -1.67
C ALA A 20 15.58 -24.51 -2.85
N VAL A 21 16.52 -23.60 -3.11
CA VAL A 21 16.45 -22.65 -4.24
C VAL A 21 17.02 -23.29 -5.50
N SER A 22 18.15 -24.00 -5.38
CA SER A 22 18.76 -24.79 -6.45
C SER A 22 17.76 -25.76 -7.08
N ALA A 23 17.03 -26.54 -6.27
CA ALA A 23 16.04 -27.49 -6.76
C ALA A 23 14.92 -26.82 -7.56
N ARG A 24 14.51 -25.61 -7.15
CA ARG A 24 13.50 -24.81 -7.87
C ARG A 24 14.02 -24.30 -9.20
N LEU A 25 15.28 -23.90 -9.27
CA LEU A 25 15.96 -23.41 -10.46
C LEU A 25 16.54 -24.53 -11.35
N GLY A 26 16.44 -25.80 -10.94
CA GLY A 26 16.83 -26.95 -11.75
C GLY A 26 18.29 -27.41 -11.60
N ASP A 27 18.83 -27.35 -10.37
CA ASP A 27 20.10 -27.88 -9.84
C ASP A 27 21.39 -27.68 -10.68
N ASP A 28 21.43 -28.19 -11.89
CA ASP A 28 22.58 -28.13 -12.82
C ASP A 28 22.41 -27.08 -13.93
N SER A 29 21.39 -26.23 -13.83
CA SER A 29 21.13 -25.20 -14.84
C SER A 29 22.14 -24.04 -14.75
N GLU A 30 22.54 -23.51 -15.91
CA GLU A 30 23.00 -22.12 -15.98
C GLU A 30 21.84 -21.20 -15.57
N LEU A 31 22.16 -20.12 -14.88
CA LEU A 31 21.18 -19.17 -14.35
C LEU A 31 21.35 -17.85 -15.07
N ASP A 32 20.26 -17.37 -15.66
CA ASP A 32 20.16 -16.03 -16.20
C ASP A 32 19.74 -15.10 -15.07
N VAL A 33 20.57 -14.10 -14.78
CA VAL A 33 20.36 -13.14 -13.70
C VAL A 33 20.29 -11.73 -14.29
N VAL A 34 19.15 -11.07 -14.09
CA VAL A 34 18.90 -9.71 -14.56
C VAL A 34 18.46 -8.86 -13.38
N GLU A 35 19.16 -7.76 -13.11
CA GLU A 35 18.68 -6.74 -12.17
C GLU A 35 17.59 -5.91 -12.87
N VAL A 36 16.44 -5.78 -12.22
CA VAL A 36 15.22 -5.21 -12.82
C VAL A 36 14.56 -4.16 -11.94
N GLY A 37 15.17 -3.83 -10.79
CA GLY A 37 14.58 -2.91 -9.84
C GLY A 37 14.54 -1.48 -10.36
N ASP A 38 13.34 -0.99 -10.64
CA ASP A 38 13.00 0.44 -10.65
C ASP A 38 12.63 0.96 -9.25
N GLY A 39 12.72 0.08 -8.24
CA GLY A 39 12.25 0.32 -6.87
C GLY A 39 13.10 1.31 -6.08
N ASN A 40 12.42 2.06 -5.21
CA ASN A 40 13.01 3.16 -4.44
C ASN A 40 13.98 2.72 -3.33
N LEU A 41 13.91 1.46 -2.84
CA LEU A 41 14.59 1.04 -1.61
C LEU A 41 15.62 -0.08 -1.79
N ASN A 42 15.41 -1.04 -2.70
CA ASN A 42 16.13 -2.31 -2.73
C ASN A 42 16.58 -2.72 -4.14
N TYR A 43 17.57 -3.61 -4.23
CA TYR A 43 17.94 -4.28 -5.48
C TYR A 43 17.02 -5.48 -5.71
N VAL A 44 16.55 -5.65 -6.94
CA VAL A 44 15.64 -6.75 -7.32
C VAL A 44 16.23 -7.47 -8.53
N TYR A 45 16.45 -8.77 -8.40
CA TYR A 45 16.98 -9.61 -9.46
C TYR A 45 15.94 -10.63 -9.88
N PHE A 46 15.70 -10.72 -11.19
CA PHE A 46 15.03 -11.86 -11.78
C PHE A 46 16.06 -12.92 -12.10
N VAL A 47 15.82 -14.13 -11.58
CA VAL A 47 16.68 -15.29 -11.79
C VAL A 47 15.86 -16.40 -12.43
N SER A 48 16.32 -16.92 -13.56
CA SER A 48 15.68 -18.04 -14.26
C SER A 48 16.68 -19.08 -14.69
N SER A 49 16.23 -20.32 -14.77
CA SER A 49 16.99 -21.40 -15.42
C SER A 49 17.11 -21.12 -16.92
N ALA A 50 18.33 -21.17 -17.45
CA ALA A 50 18.59 -21.11 -18.89
C ALA A 50 17.98 -22.32 -19.66
N ARG A 51 17.78 -23.45 -18.97
CA ARG A 51 17.15 -24.66 -19.55
C ARG A 51 15.63 -24.57 -19.59
N ASP A 52 15.02 -23.96 -18.57
CA ASP A 52 13.57 -23.81 -18.43
C ASP A 52 13.23 -22.46 -17.76
N PRO A 53 12.97 -21.39 -18.54
CA PRO A 53 12.71 -20.07 -17.97
C PRO A 53 11.51 -19.99 -17.02
N GLN A 54 10.60 -20.97 -17.04
CA GLN A 54 9.50 -21.05 -16.08
C GLN A 54 9.98 -21.37 -14.66
N ARG A 55 11.12 -22.05 -14.54
CA ARG A 55 11.82 -22.24 -13.26
C ARG A 55 12.56 -20.96 -12.91
N SER A 56 11.91 -20.14 -12.11
CA SER A 56 12.39 -18.80 -11.80
C SER A 56 12.07 -18.37 -10.38
N VAL A 57 12.86 -17.41 -9.89
CA VAL A 57 12.68 -16.76 -8.59
C VAL A 57 12.96 -15.26 -8.71
N VAL A 58 12.50 -14.51 -7.71
CA VAL A 58 12.93 -13.14 -7.46
C VAL A 58 13.88 -13.15 -6.29
N VAL A 59 14.96 -12.39 -6.39
CA VAL A 59 15.86 -12.10 -5.27
C VAL A 59 15.78 -10.62 -4.94
N LYS A 60 15.52 -10.28 -3.68
CA LYS A 60 15.54 -8.89 -3.20
C LYS A 60 16.67 -8.73 -2.19
N GLN A 61 17.44 -7.65 -2.30
CA GLN A 61 18.57 -7.35 -1.41
C GLN A 61 18.53 -5.89 -0.95
N ALA A 62 18.69 -5.67 0.35
CA ALA A 62 18.67 -4.33 0.94
C ALA A 62 20.08 -3.69 1.00
N PRO A 63 20.31 -2.55 0.33
CA PRO A 63 21.50 -1.72 0.58
C PRO A 63 21.40 -0.95 1.90
N PRO A 64 22.51 -0.46 2.49
CA PRO A 64 22.49 0.32 3.74
C PRO A 64 22.03 1.78 3.58
N PHE A 65 21.30 2.08 2.50
CA PHE A 65 20.80 3.41 2.14
C PHE A 65 19.50 3.31 1.35
N LEU A 66 18.79 4.43 1.21
CA LEU A 66 17.61 4.55 0.36
C LEU A 66 18.05 4.66 -1.11
N ARG A 67 17.77 3.64 -1.93
CA ARG A 67 18.21 3.57 -3.35
C ARG A 67 17.80 4.78 -4.20
N LEU A 68 16.63 5.36 -3.94
CA LEU A 68 16.11 6.54 -4.65
C LEU A 68 17.00 7.79 -4.48
N VAL A 69 17.65 7.93 -3.33
CA VAL A 69 18.48 9.11 -2.99
C VAL A 69 19.98 8.78 -3.07
N GLY A 70 20.35 7.52 -2.81
CA GLY A 70 21.73 7.07 -2.75
C GLY A 70 22.29 7.13 -1.34
N GLU A 71 23.63 7.10 -1.23
CA GLU A 71 24.35 7.02 0.04
C GLU A 71 24.10 8.20 0.99
N ASP A 72 23.61 9.34 0.46
CA ASP A 72 23.26 10.53 1.22
C ASP A 72 22.06 10.31 2.18
N TRP A 73 21.32 9.21 2.02
CA TRP A 73 20.24 8.83 2.93
C TRP A 73 20.45 7.41 3.48
N PRO A 74 21.18 7.27 4.61
CA PRO A 74 21.38 5.98 5.27
C PRO A 74 20.07 5.33 5.71
N LEU A 75 19.96 4.01 5.51
CA LEU A 75 18.77 3.24 5.88
C LEU A 75 19.17 1.82 6.32
N PRO A 76 18.76 1.35 7.52
CA PRO A 76 19.13 0.03 8.02
C PRO A 76 18.69 -1.11 7.11
N ARG A 77 19.53 -2.13 6.96
CA ARG A 77 19.29 -3.27 6.06
C ARG A 77 18.35 -4.31 6.68
N GLU A 78 18.21 -4.28 7.99
CA GLU A 78 17.30 -5.06 8.84
C GLU A 78 15.84 -4.91 8.38
N ARG A 79 15.51 -3.88 7.59
CA ARG A 79 14.24 -3.78 6.87
C ARG A 79 13.92 -5.01 6.01
N MET A 80 14.94 -5.72 5.48
CA MET A 80 14.74 -6.97 4.76
C MET A 80 14.22 -8.09 5.67
N GLU A 81 14.70 -8.16 6.91
CA GLU A 81 14.21 -9.15 7.89
C GLU A 81 12.77 -8.86 8.27
N ARG A 82 12.43 -7.57 8.45
CA ARG A 82 11.07 -7.10 8.71
C ARG A 82 10.14 -7.46 7.55
N GLU A 83 10.56 -7.22 6.31
CA GLU A 83 9.80 -7.60 5.12
C GLU A 83 9.57 -9.12 5.03
N VAL A 84 10.60 -9.93 5.27
CA VAL A 84 10.50 -11.40 5.29
C VAL A 84 9.52 -11.86 6.38
N ALA A 85 9.60 -11.29 7.58
CA ALA A 85 8.69 -11.62 8.68
C ALA A 85 7.24 -11.28 8.32
N ALA A 86 7.01 -10.09 7.75
CA ALA A 86 5.70 -9.65 7.31
C ALA A 86 5.14 -10.52 6.17
N LEU A 87 5.92 -10.81 5.13
CA LEU A 87 5.53 -11.70 4.03
C LEU A 87 5.16 -13.10 4.53
N ARG A 88 5.96 -13.68 5.42
CA ARG A 88 5.65 -15.00 6.00
C ARG A 88 4.35 -14.98 6.81
N ARG A 89 4.14 -13.93 7.61
CA ARG A 89 2.93 -13.77 8.41
C ARG A 89 1.69 -13.55 7.55
N PHE A 90 1.76 -12.63 6.59
CA PHE A 90 0.66 -12.39 5.66
C PHE A 90 0.40 -13.60 4.77
N GLY A 91 1.44 -14.32 4.33
CA GLY A 91 1.31 -15.56 3.55
C GLY A 91 0.71 -16.72 4.35
N ALA A 92 0.96 -16.81 5.65
CA ALA A 92 0.27 -17.77 6.51
C ALA A 92 -1.23 -17.45 6.64
N LEU A 93 -1.59 -16.16 6.65
CA LEU A 93 -2.97 -15.71 6.77
C LEU A 93 -3.72 -15.76 5.44
N CYS A 94 -3.08 -15.42 4.33
CA CYS A 94 -3.69 -15.27 3.00
C CYS A 94 -2.74 -15.75 1.88
N PRO A 95 -2.42 -17.05 1.81
CA PRO A 95 -1.39 -17.59 0.90
C PRO A 95 -1.71 -17.37 -0.58
N GLN A 96 -2.98 -17.20 -0.94
CA GLN A 96 -3.40 -16.97 -2.32
C GLN A 96 -3.09 -15.55 -2.84
N HIS A 97 -2.74 -14.60 -1.97
CA HIS A 97 -2.51 -13.19 -2.34
C HIS A 97 -1.17 -12.65 -1.85
N VAL A 98 -0.24 -13.51 -1.43
CA VAL A 98 1.10 -13.12 -0.96
C VAL A 98 2.13 -14.07 -1.58
N PRO A 99 3.21 -13.58 -2.20
CA PRO A 99 4.21 -14.44 -2.80
C PRO A 99 4.90 -15.29 -1.74
N SER A 100 5.19 -16.54 -2.08
CA SER A 100 5.92 -17.44 -1.17
C SER A 100 7.38 -17.01 -1.02
N VAL A 101 7.86 -16.92 0.23
CA VAL A 101 9.29 -16.73 0.53
C VAL A 101 9.97 -18.09 0.61
N TYR A 102 10.96 -18.33 -0.25
CA TYR A 102 11.69 -19.59 -0.34
C TYR A 102 12.96 -19.62 0.52
N HIS A 103 13.64 -18.48 0.64
CA HIS A 103 14.87 -18.35 1.42
C HIS A 103 15.02 -16.92 1.95
N ALA A 104 15.70 -16.78 3.09
CA ALA A 104 16.09 -15.49 3.63
C ALA A 104 17.46 -15.63 4.31
N ASP A 105 18.30 -14.61 4.16
CA ASP A 105 19.66 -14.55 4.70
C ASP A 105 19.87 -13.20 5.38
N SER A 106 19.96 -13.24 6.71
CA SER A 106 20.18 -12.07 7.58
C SER A 106 21.58 -11.48 7.44
N GLU A 107 22.61 -12.28 7.13
CA GLU A 107 23.97 -11.77 6.97
C GLU A 107 24.11 -10.99 5.66
N LYS A 108 23.40 -11.44 4.61
CA LYS A 108 23.37 -10.79 3.30
C LYS A 108 22.23 -9.80 3.10
N PHE A 109 21.31 -9.70 4.06
CA PHE A 109 20.07 -8.92 4.00
C PHE A 109 19.35 -9.14 2.67
N LEU A 110 19.08 -10.41 2.39
CA LEU A 110 18.56 -10.89 1.12
C LEU A 110 17.40 -11.86 1.33
N MET A 111 16.42 -11.83 0.42
CA MET A 111 15.39 -12.86 0.33
C MET A 111 15.27 -13.43 -1.09
N VAL A 112 14.83 -14.68 -1.18
CA VAL A 112 14.44 -15.35 -2.42
C VAL A 112 12.97 -15.68 -2.32
N MET A 113 12.17 -15.27 -3.30
CA MET A 113 10.71 -15.42 -3.29
C MET A 113 10.16 -15.81 -4.67
N GLN A 114 8.87 -16.16 -4.68
CA GLN A 114 8.10 -16.46 -5.89
C GLN A 114 8.21 -15.33 -6.92
N ARG A 115 8.52 -15.70 -8.17
CA ARG A 115 8.42 -14.78 -9.31
C ARG A 115 7.00 -14.75 -9.83
N LEU A 116 6.49 -13.55 -10.06
CA LEU A 116 5.16 -13.29 -10.60
C LEU A 116 5.27 -12.80 -12.05
N ASP A 117 5.90 -13.59 -12.91
CA ASP A 117 6.25 -13.25 -14.30
C ASP A 117 5.03 -13.01 -15.21
N ALA A 118 3.92 -13.71 -14.96
CA ALA A 118 2.64 -13.49 -15.63
C ALA A 118 1.83 -12.30 -15.07
N HIS A 119 2.38 -11.54 -14.11
CA HIS A 119 1.69 -10.44 -13.46
C HIS A 119 2.34 -9.10 -13.77
N ARG A 120 1.55 -8.04 -13.66
CA ARG A 120 1.99 -6.66 -13.84
C ARG A 120 1.76 -5.86 -12.56
N VAL A 121 2.66 -4.92 -12.26
CA VAL A 121 2.41 -3.92 -11.21
C VAL A 121 1.10 -3.20 -11.52
N LEU A 122 0.16 -3.25 -10.58
CA LEU A 122 -1.22 -2.76 -10.75
C LEU A 122 -1.23 -1.32 -11.22
N ARG A 123 -0.40 -0.44 -10.63
CA ARG A 123 -0.22 0.96 -11.05
C ARG A 123 -0.05 1.09 -12.57
N GLN A 124 0.84 0.31 -13.15
CA GLN A 124 1.15 0.37 -14.58
C GLN A 124 -0.02 -0.18 -15.41
N GLY A 125 -0.73 -1.19 -14.91
CA GLY A 125 -1.98 -1.66 -15.53
C GLY A 125 -3.10 -0.63 -15.51
N LEU A 126 -3.25 0.10 -14.40
CA LEU A 126 -4.24 1.16 -14.26
C LEU A 126 -3.96 2.35 -15.19
N ILE A 127 -2.69 2.69 -15.44
CA ILE A 127 -2.27 3.70 -16.42
C ILE A 127 -2.64 3.26 -17.84
N ASP A 128 -2.49 1.97 -18.16
CA ASP A 128 -2.85 1.44 -19.48
C ASP A 128 -4.36 1.27 -19.69
N GLY A 129 -5.16 1.37 -18.62
CA GLY A 129 -6.61 1.16 -18.69
C GLY A 129 -7.02 -0.31 -18.65
N LEU A 130 -6.21 -1.18 -18.03
CA LEU A 130 -6.51 -2.61 -17.91
C LEU A 130 -7.49 -2.88 -16.78
N VAL A 131 -8.56 -3.61 -17.08
CA VAL A 131 -9.55 -4.06 -16.08
C VAL A 131 -9.07 -5.34 -15.40
N TYR A 132 -9.19 -5.38 -14.09
CA TYR A 132 -8.84 -6.52 -13.24
C TYR A 132 -10.11 -7.03 -12.52
N PRO A 133 -10.85 -8.00 -13.09
CA PRO A 133 -12.21 -8.36 -12.61
C PRO A 133 -12.29 -8.80 -11.15
N HIS A 134 -11.22 -9.40 -10.61
CA HIS A 134 -11.19 -9.92 -9.25
C HIS A 134 -10.46 -9.01 -8.25
N LEU A 135 -10.01 -7.83 -8.66
CA LEU A 135 -9.16 -6.96 -7.85
C LEU A 135 -9.77 -6.64 -6.49
N ALA A 136 -11.00 -6.11 -6.48
CA ALA A 136 -11.67 -5.73 -5.23
C ALA A 136 -11.91 -6.93 -4.31
N ASP A 137 -12.30 -8.09 -4.85
CA ASP A 137 -12.54 -9.30 -4.05
C ASP A 137 -11.25 -9.84 -3.41
N HIS A 138 -10.15 -9.89 -4.17
CA HIS A 138 -8.86 -10.36 -3.68
C HIS A 138 -8.29 -9.42 -2.61
N LEU A 139 -8.29 -8.11 -2.86
CA LEU A 139 -7.75 -7.12 -1.92
C LEU A 139 -8.59 -7.03 -0.65
N SER A 140 -9.92 -7.09 -0.76
CA SER A 140 -10.78 -7.14 0.43
C SER A 140 -10.55 -8.41 1.26
N THR A 141 -10.28 -9.55 0.62
CA THR A 141 -9.92 -10.81 1.30
C THR A 141 -8.58 -10.68 2.04
N PHE A 142 -7.56 -10.14 1.36
CA PHE A 142 -6.25 -9.89 1.97
C PHE A 142 -6.40 -8.99 3.21
N LEU A 143 -6.98 -7.80 3.04
CA LEU A 143 -7.19 -6.82 4.11
C LEU A 143 -7.99 -7.40 5.29
N ALA A 144 -9.09 -8.10 5.02
CA ALA A 144 -9.92 -8.65 6.09
C ALA A 144 -9.15 -9.68 6.92
N ARG A 145 -8.41 -10.58 6.27
CA ARG A 145 -7.66 -11.64 6.94
C ARG A 145 -6.45 -11.09 7.71
N THR A 146 -5.64 -10.24 7.08
CA THR A 146 -4.41 -9.73 7.71
C THR A 146 -4.71 -8.78 8.86
N LEU A 147 -5.65 -7.83 8.67
CA LEU A 147 -5.96 -6.83 9.69
C LEU A 147 -6.73 -7.45 10.87
N PHE A 148 -7.63 -8.41 10.64
CA PHE A 148 -8.38 -9.07 11.72
C PHE A 148 -7.47 -9.93 12.59
N HIS A 149 -6.74 -10.88 11.99
CA HIS A 149 -5.93 -11.86 12.72
C HIS A 149 -4.67 -11.26 13.37
N GLY A 150 -4.27 -10.04 12.99
CA GLY A 150 -3.21 -9.29 13.67
C GLY A 150 -3.67 -8.48 14.89
N SER A 151 -4.97 -8.40 15.16
CA SER A 151 -5.56 -7.45 16.13
C SER A 151 -5.93 -8.06 17.47
N ASP A 152 -6.20 -7.21 18.47
CA ASP A 152 -6.76 -7.59 19.77
C ASP A 152 -8.21 -8.15 19.69
N LEU A 153 -8.84 -8.14 18.50
CA LEU A 153 -10.13 -8.80 18.27
C LEU A 153 -9.99 -10.32 18.11
N TYR A 154 -8.78 -10.80 17.82
CA TYR A 154 -8.46 -12.21 17.59
C TYR A 154 -7.32 -12.71 18.49
N LEU A 155 -6.25 -11.93 18.62
CA LEU A 155 -5.09 -12.29 19.43
C LEU A 155 -5.38 -12.07 20.91
N ALA A 156 -4.82 -12.96 21.75
CA ALA A 156 -4.77 -12.74 23.18
C ALA A 156 -3.92 -11.48 23.50
N PRO A 157 -4.26 -10.70 24.54
CA PRO A 157 -3.60 -9.41 24.80
C PRO A 157 -2.09 -9.50 25.09
N ASP A 158 -1.60 -10.62 25.61
CA ASP A 158 -0.18 -10.90 25.85
C ASP A 158 0.55 -11.24 24.55
N ALA A 159 -0.03 -12.11 23.72
CA ALA A 159 0.49 -12.44 22.40
C ALA A 159 0.58 -11.20 21.51
N LYS A 160 -0.44 -10.33 21.52
CA LYS A 160 -0.42 -9.08 20.78
C LYS A 160 0.67 -8.13 21.29
N LYS A 161 0.85 -7.98 22.61
CA LYS A 161 1.91 -7.12 23.18
C LYS A 161 3.31 -7.61 22.81
N ALA A 162 3.54 -8.92 22.84
CA ALA A 162 4.79 -9.52 22.39
C ALA A 162 5.04 -9.25 20.89
N ALA A 163 4.00 -9.40 20.06
CA ALA A 163 4.09 -9.12 18.63
C ALA A 163 4.38 -7.63 18.33
N VAL A 164 3.75 -6.70 19.05
CA VAL A 164 4.08 -5.27 18.97
C VAL A 164 5.57 -5.01 19.26
N GLY A 165 6.13 -5.69 20.27
CA GLY A 165 7.56 -5.57 20.60
C GLY A 165 8.49 -6.15 19.54
N GLY A 166 8.08 -7.23 18.86
CA GLY A 166 8.88 -7.89 17.82
C GLY A 166 8.86 -7.17 16.47
N ASP A 167 7.78 -6.47 16.15
CA ASP A 167 7.54 -5.83 14.84
C ASP A 167 7.76 -4.30 14.89
N ILE A 168 8.69 -3.81 15.74
CA ILE A 168 9.07 -2.40 15.79
C ILE A 168 9.87 -2.02 14.53
N ASN A 169 9.42 -0.98 13.83
CA ASN A 169 9.98 -0.55 12.54
C ASN A 169 10.34 0.95 12.50
N THR A 170 11.16 1.41 13.45
CA THR A 170 11.40 2.84 13.74
C THR A 170 11.76 3.68 12.50
N GLU A 171 12.70 3.24 11.67
CA GLU A 171 13.25 4.06 10.60
C GLU A 171 12.27 4.24 9.43
N LEU A 172 11.53 3.17 9.09
CA LEU A 172 10.54 3.20 8.03
C LEU A 172 9.26 3.91 8.50
N CYS A 173 8.90 3.77 9.79
CA CYS A 173 7.86 4.57 10.41
C CYS A 173 8.22 6.06 10.35
N ARG A 174 9.45 6.44 10.69
CA ARG A 174 9.92 7.84 10.60
C ARG A 174 9.81 8.40 9.18
N ILE A 175 10.21 7.64 8.16
CA ILE A 175 10.02 8.05 6.75
C ILE A 175 8.54 8.37 6.48
N THR A 176 7.62 7.55 7.01
CA THR A 176 6.20 7.77 6.83
C THR A 176 5.70 8.98 7.63
N GLU A 177 6.11 9.12 8.89
CA GLU A 177 5.80 10.27 9.76
C GLU A 177 6.18 11.59 9.11
N ASP A 178 7.36 11.64 8.51
CA ASP A 178 7.91 12.80 7.85
C ASP A 178 7.22 13.04 6.49
N LEU A 179 7.29 12.06 5.58
CA LEU A 179 6.88 12.24 4.18
C LEU A 179 5.37 12.17 3.93
N VAL A 180 4.58 11.59 4.83
CA VAL A 180 3.12 11.51 4.67
C VAL A 180 2.40 12.55 5.53
N PHE A 181 2.89 12.79 6.75
CA PHE A 181 2.12 13.52 7.75
C PHE A 181 2.72 14.87 8.15
N THR A 182 3.96 15.18 7.76
CA THR A 182 4.65 16.40 8.19
C THR A 182 5.03 17.27 7.01
N PHE A 183 5.97 16.81 6.18
CA PHE A 183 6.59 17.61 5.12
C PHE A 183 5.59 18.14 4.07
N PRO A 184 4.58 17.37 3.61
CA PRO A 184 3.60 17.87 2.64
C PRO A 184 2.78 19.08 3.12
N PHE A 185 2.79 19.37 4.42
CA PHE A 185 2.01 20.43 5.03
C PHE A 185 2.88 21.63 5.47
N GLU A 186 4.18 21.65 5.16
CA GLU A 186 5.10 22.74 5.49
C GLU A 186 5.97 23.13 4.28
N ASP A 187 6.91 24.05 4.50
CA ASP A 187 7.89 24.46 3.49
C ASP A 187 9.17 23.64 3.60
N ASP A 188 9.04 22.33 3.40
CA ASP A 188 10.17 21.40 3.44
C ASP A 188 10.85 21.25 2.06
N PRO A 189 12.19 21.23 1.98
CA PRO A 189 12.94 21.09 0.72
C PRO A 189 12.68 19.79 -0.06
N SER A 190 12.18 18.74 0.58
CA SER A 190 11.85 17.47 -0.09
C SER A 190 10.55 17.55 -0.90
N ASN A 191 9.72 18.57 -0.68
CA ASN A 191 8.51 18.78 -1.45
C ASN A 191 8.87 19.21 -2.88
N VAL A 192 8.24 18.55 -3.86
CA VAL A 192 8.48 18.80 -5.28
C VAL A 192 7.13 18.98 -5.96
N TYR A 193 6.90 20.10 -6.64
CA TYR A 193 5.70 20.35 -7.43
C TYR A 193 6.01 21.34 -8.57
N SER A 194 5.23 21.27 -9.65
CA SER A 194 5.41 22.18 -10.79
C SER A 194 4.98 23.60 -10.42
N PRO A 195 5.63 24.65 -10.95
CA PRO A 195 5.15 26.03 -10.83
C PRO A 195 3.74 26.24 -11.38
N ALA A 196 3.22 25.33 -12.21
CA ALA A 196 1.84 25.38 -12.70
C ALA A 196 0.80 25.00 -11.63
N LEU A 197 1.19 24.34 -10.54
CA LEU A 197 0.29 24.08 -9.41
C LEU A 197 -0.02 25.42 -8.71
N PRO A 198 -1.30 25.82 -8.55
CA PRO A 198 -1.62 27.12 -8.00
C PRO A 198 -1.02 27.34 -6.61
N ALA A 199 -0.33 28.48 -6.42
CA ALA A 199 0.31 28.84 -5.15
C ALA A 199 -0.68 28.81 -3.97
N ALA A 200 -1.94 29.22 -4.20
CA ALA A 200 -3.00 29.18 -3.20
C ALA A 200 -3.34 27.74 -2.75
N ALA A 201 -3.20 26.72 -3.62
CA ALA A 201 -3.41 25.33 -3.23
C ALA A 201 -2.32 24.86 -2.26
N ILE A 202 -1.07 25.26 -2.51
CA ILE A 202 0.08 24.95 -1.64
C ILE A 202 -0.04 25.70 -0.31
N GLU A 203 -0.34 27.00 -0.35
CA GLU A 203 -0.55 27.83 0.84
C GLU A 203 -1.66 27.25 1.72
N ARG A 204 -2.77 26.80 1.12
CA ARG A 204 -3.89 26.19 1.83
C ARG A 204 -3.46 24.96 2.64
N LEU A 205 -2.56 24.11 2.12
CA LEU A 205 -2.04 22.95 2.87
C LEU A 205 -1.32 23.37 4.16
N ARG A 206 -0.70 24.55 4.16
CA ARG A 206 0.10 25.08 5.27
C ARG A 206 -0.72 25.89 6.26
N THR A 207 -1.71 26.64 5.78
CA THR A 207 -2.41 27.66 6.57
C THR A 207 -3.86 27.30 6.92
N HIS A 208 -4.49 26.36 6.22
CA HIS A 208 -5.89 26.03 6.48
C HIS A 208 -6.04 25.20 7.76
N GLU A 209 -6.51 25.83 8.84
CA GLU A 209 -6.57 25.24 10.18
C GLU A 209 -7.33 23.89 10.24
N PRO A 210 -8.55 23.73 9.69
CA PRO A 210 -9.25 22.44 9.72
C PRO A 210 -8.45 21.30 9.11
N LEU A 211 -7.79 21.56 7.97
CA LEU A 211 -6.95 20.57 7.29
C LEU A 211 -5.71 20.22 8.13
N ARG A 212 -5.01 21.23 8.66
CA ARG A 212 -3.81 21.04 9.50
C ARG A 212 -4.12 20.23 10.76
N ARG A 213 -5.24 20.53 11.43
CA ARG A 213 -5.70 19.75 12.61
C ARG A 213 -5.99 18.31 12.24
N ALA A 214 -6.72 18.08 11.15
CA ALA A 214 -7.07 16.73 10.71
C ALA A 214 -5.83 15.90 10.29
N ALA A 215 -4.84 16.53 9.64
CA ALA A 215 -3.56 15.88 9.34
C ALA A 215 -2.79 15.50 10.62
N GLY A 216 -2.78 16.40 11.61
CA GLY A 216 -2.18 16.15 12.93
C GLY A 216 -2.85 14.97 13.66
N GLU A 217 -4.17 14.83 13.58
CA GLU A 217 -4.90 13.69 14.15
C GLU A 217 -4.50 12.37 13.48
N MET A 218 -4.28 12.35 12.16
CA MET A 218 -3.81 11.15 11.46
C MET A 218 -2.36 10.81 11.81
N LYS A 219 -1.49 11.82 11.95
CA LYS A 219 -0.13 11.61 12.47
C LYS A 219 -0.17 11.00 13.87
N TRP A 220 -1.00 11.55 14.76
CA TRP A 220 -1.17 11.04 16.12
C TRP A 220 -1.61 9.58 16.12
N ALA A 221 -2.63 9.23 15.33
CA ALA A 221 -3.10 7.85 15.20
C ALA A 221 -1.99 6.92 14.69
N PHE A 222 -1.26 7.30 13.63
CA PHE A 222 -0.14 6.51 13.10
C PHE A 222 0.92 6.20 14.15
N MET A 223 1.30 7.20 14.96
CA MET A 223 2.37 7.08 15.97
C MET A 223 1.93 6.33 17.24
N ASN A 224 0.63 6.25 17.54
CA ASN A 224 0.17 5.81 18.87
C ASN A 224 -0.81 4.62 18.83
N HIS A 225 -1.47 4.34 17.70
CA HIS A 225 -2.50 3.31 17.61
C HIS A 225 -1.91 2.01 17.06
N ALA A 226 -1.38 1.17 17.94
CA ALA A 226 -0.90 -0.17 17.58
C ALA A 226 -2.06 -1.17 17.44
N GLU A 227 -2.90 -1.05 16.41
CA GLU A 227 -4.15 -1.82 16.30
C GLU A 227 -3.96 -3.22 15.68
N THR A 228 -3.13 -3.33 14.65
CA THR A 228 -2.82 -4.59 13.96
C THR A 228 -1.49 -4.48 13.21
N LEU A 229 -0.94 -5.61 12.74
CA LEU A 229 0.19 -5.57 11.82
C LEU A 229 -0.28 -5.10 10.44
N VAL A 230 0.04 -3.85 10.11
CA VAL A 230 -0.25 -3.27 8.79
C VAL A 230 0.88 -3.57 7.81
N HIS A 231 0.58 -3.56 6.52
CA HIS A 231 1.56 -3.59 5.43
C HIS A 231 2.42 -2.32 5.41
N GLY A 232 1.83 -1.17 5.72
CA GLY A 232 2.55 0.10 5.88
C GLY A 232 2.76 0.89 4.58
N ASP A 233 2.80 0.23 3.42
CA ASP A 233 2.77 0.95 2.14
C ASP A 233 1.94 0.27 1.03
N LEU A 234 0.68 -0.07 1.35
CA LEU A 234 -0.25 -0.78 0.45
C LEU A 234 -0.83 0.13 -0.65
N HIS A 235 0.01 0.66 -1.52
CA HIS A 235 -0.40 1.43 -2.70
C HIS A 235 -0.46 0.54 -3.97
N THR A 236 -0.99 1.05 -5.09
CA THR A 236 -1.10 0.31 -6.37
C THR A 236 0.25 -0.12 -6.97
N GLY A 237 1.37 0.44 -6.49
CA GLY A 237 2.72 -0.04 -6.84
C GLY A 237 3.18 -1.29 -6.08
N SER A 238 2.51 -1.63 -4.97
CA SER A 238 2.83 -2.76 -4.07
C SER A 238 1.88 -3.93 -4.30
N ILE A 239 1.24 -3.94 -5.47
CA ILE A 239 0.27 -4.94 -5.89
C ILE A 239 0.65 -5.36 -7.30
N MET A 240 0.76 -6.66 -7.53
CA MET A 240 0.90 -7.25 -8.86
C MET A 240 -0.36 -8.04 -9.20
N ALA A 241 -0.88 -7.85 -10.41
CA ALA A 241 -2.13 -8.47 -10.82
C ALA A 241 -2.11 -8.91 -12.29
N ASN A 242 -2.90 -9.93 -12.59
CA ASN A 242 -3.36 -10.30 -13.93
C ASN A 242 -4.89 -10.42 -13.91
N GLU A 243 -5.52 -10.89 -15.00
CA GLU A 243 -6.99 -11.00 -15.07
C GLU A 243 -7.61 -11.93 -14.01
N ARG A 244 -6.83 -12.82 -13.40
CA ARG A 244 -7.28 -13.92 -12.53
C ARG A 244 -6.70 -13.89 -11.13
N GLU A 245 -5.56 -13.26 -10.92
CA GLU A 245 -4.75 -13.37 -9.71
C GLU A 245 -4.27 -12.00 -9.26
N THR A 246 -4.16 -11.84 -7.94
CA THR A 246 -3.67 -10.60 -7.32
C THR A 246 -2.77 -10.93 -6.15
N TYR A 247 -1.60 -10.30 -6.11
CA TYR A 247 -0.59 -10.47 -5.08
C TYR A 247 -0.19 -9.13 -4.48
N VAL A 248 -0.09 -9.09 -3.15
CA VAL A 248 0.48 -7.98 -2.38
C VAL A 248 1.96 -8.28 -2.13
N ILE A 249 2.81 -7.30 -2.38
CA ILE A 249 4.28 -7.39 -2.29
C ILE A 249 4.85 -6.21 -1.50
N ASP A 250 6.11 -6.28 -1.12
CA ASP A 250 6.86 -5.20 -0.47
C ASP A 250 6.32 -4.69 0.89
N PRO A 251 5.99 -5.55 1.87
CA PRO A 251 5.59 -5.11 3.22
C PRO A 251 6.78 -4.68 4.10
N GLU A 252 7.77 -3.99 3.54
CA GLU A 252 8.98 -3.57 4.29
C GLU A 252 8.70 -2.45 5.31
N PHE A 253 7.57 -1.73 5.14
CA PHE A 253 7.05 -0.75 6.09
C PHE A 253 6.14 -1.38 7.15
N ALA A 254 6.03 -2.71 7.21
CA ALA A 254 5.13 -3.35 8.15
C ALA A 254 5.50 -3.06 9.61
N PHE A 255 4.49 -2.75 10.41
CA PHE A 255 4.59 -2.51 11.84
C PHE A 255 3.21 -2.63 12.48
N TYR A 256 3.14 -2.65 13.81
CA TYR A 256 1.85 -2.55 14.50
C TYR A 256 1.32 -1.11 14.48
N GLY A 257 0.37 -0.83 13.59
CA GLY A 257 -0.18 0.50 13.33
C GLY A 257 -1.70 0.51 13.21
N PRO A 258 -2.29 1.66 12.81
CA PRO A 258 -3.73 1.80 12.71
C PRO A 258 -4.29 1.07 11.49
N MET A 259 -5.34 0.28 11.68
CA MET A 259 -5.95 -0.58 10.66
C MET A 259 -6.35 0.18 9.40
N GLY A 260 -6.83 1.41 9.55
CA GLY A 260 -7.29 2.25 8.43
C GLY A 260 -6.18 2.66 7.47
N PHE A 261 -4.90 2.50 7.84
CA PHE A 261 -3.78 2.98 7.05
C PHE A 261 -3.62 2.26 5.71
N ASP A 262 -3.73 0.93 5.72
CA ASP A 262 -3.62 0.08 4.52
C ASP A 262 -4.79 0.26 3.53
N PRO A 263 -6.08 0.12 3.93
CA PRO A 263 -7.19 0.38 3.02
C PRO A 263 -7.19 1.84 2.56
N GLY A 264 -6.75 2.78 3.39
CA GLY A 264 -6.64 4.19 3.03
C GLY A 264 -5.60 4.42 1.94
N ALA A 265 -4.43 3.76 2.03
CA ALA A 265 -3.40 3.81 1.00
C ALA A 265 -3.91 3.24 -0.34
N PHE A 266 -4.62 2.12 -0.32
CA PHE A 266 -5.17 1.51 -1.53
C PHE A 266 -6.24 2.40 -2.18
N ILE A 267 -7.24 2.83 -1.41
CA ILE A 267 -8.34 3.69 -1.88
C ILE A 267 -7.80 5.02 -2.42
N ALA A 268 -6.85 5.65 -1.73
CA ALA A 268 -6.20 6.88 -2.21
C ALA A 268 -5.60 6.72 -3.61
N ASN A 269 -4.92 5.60 -3.87
CA ASN A 269 -4.28 5.38 -5.17
C ASN A 269 -5.29 5.08 -6.28
N LEU A 270 -6.41 4.41 -5.99
CA LEU A 270 -7.51 4.27 -6.97
C LEU A 270 -8.15 5.62 -7.31
N LEU A 271 -8.34 6.49 -6.32
CA LEU A 271 -8.88 7.84 -6.53
C LEU A 271 -7.92 8.73 -7.32
N LEU A 272 -6.61 8.67 -7.03
CA LEU A 272 -5.58 9.36 -7.83
C LEU A 272 -5.59 8.88 -9.28
N ALA A 273 -5.67 7.56 -9.50
CA ALA A 273 -5.78 6.99 -10.84
C ALA A 273 -7.04 7.49 -11.56
N CYS A 274 -8.19 7.55 -10.87
CA CYS A 274 -9.46 8.02 -11.41
C CYS A 274 -9.37 9.46 -11.94
N TYR A 275 -8.78 10.38 -11.19
CA TYR A 275 -8.59 11.76 -11.65
C TYR A 275 -7.61 11.88 -12.82
N ALA A 276 -6.58 11.05 -12.87
CA ALA A 276 -5.63 11.05 -13.98
C ALA A 276 -6.23 10.51 -15.29
N ARG A 277 -7.28 9.66 -15.23
CA ARG A 277 -7.87 9.04 -16.42
C ARG A 277 -8.43 10.01 -17.45
N ASP A 278 -8.94 11.16 -17.01
CA ASP A 278 -9.46 12.18 -17.92
C ASP A 278 -8.44 12.53 -19.01
N TRP A 279 -7.15 12.62 -18.66
CA TRP A 279 -6.08 12.84 -19.63
C TRP A 279 -5.71 11.59 -20.41
N HIS A 280 -5.41 10.49 -19.72
CA HIS A 280 -4.91 9.24 -20.35
C HIS A 280 -5.85 8.69 -21.41
N ASP A 281 -7.16 8.66 -21.12
CA ASP A 281 -8.15 8.14 -22.06
C ASP A 281 -8.39 9.10 -23.24
N ARG A 282 -8.42 10.41 -23.02
CA ARG A 282 -8.54 11.39 -24.12
C ARG A 282 -7.36 11.31 -25.09
N VAL A 283 -6.13 11.21 -24.58
CA VAL A 283 -4.93 11.05 -25.42
C VAL A 283 -4.99 9.75 -26.21
N ALA A 284 -5.56 8.69 -25.65
CA ALA A 284 -5.76 7.42 -26.32
C ALA A 284 -7.02 7.34 -27.20
N GLY A 285 -7.78 8.44 -27.35
CA GLY A 285 -9.03 8.46 -28.13
C GLY A 285 -10.18 7.63 -27.53
N ARG A 286 -10.16 7.39 -26.20
CA ARG A 286 -11.19 6.67 -25.45
C ARG A 286 -12.03 7.62 -24.60
N ASP A 287 -13.23 7.18 -24.23
CA ASP A 287 -14.07 7.88 -23.26
C ASP A 287 -13.56 7.64 -21.82
N PRO A 288 -13.08 8.67 -21.10
CA PRO A 288 -12.60 8.51 -19.73
C PRO A 288 -13.68 8.01 -18.76
N ALA A 289 -14.96 8.33 -19.02
CA ALA A 289 -16.04 8.06 -18.08
C ALA A 289 -16.24 6.56 -17.81
N VAL A 290 -15.92 5.71 -18.79
CA VAL A 290 -16.06 4.24 -18.68
C VAL A 290 -15.08 3.69 -17.65
N TYR A 291 -13.79 4.00 -17.79
CA TYR A 291 -12.76 3.45 -16.91
C TYR A 291 -12.73 4.17 -15.55
N GLN A 292 -13.08 5.45 -15.49
CA GLN A 292 -13.32 6.17 -14.22
C GLN A 292 -14.43 5.51 -13.41
N ARG A 293 -15.54 5.13 -14.05
CA ARG A 293 -16.63 4.41 -13.37
C ARG A 293 -16.15 3.08 -12.80
N TRP A 294 -15.39 2.31 -13.59
CA TRP A 294 -14.82 1.05 -13.10
C TRP A 294 -13.90 1.26 -11.89
N LEU A 295 -13.03 2.27 -11.90
CA LEU A 295 -12.16 2.59 -10.75
C LEU A 295 -12.97 2.95 -9.49
N LEU A 296 -14.04 3.73 -9.66
CA LEU A 296 -14.94 4.09 -8.56
C LEU A 296 -15.72 2.88 -8.03
N GLU A 297 -16.14 1.96 -8.91
CA GLU A 297 -16.73 0.67 -8.52
C GLU A 297 -15.72 -0.18 -7.72
N GLN A 298 -14.44 -0.18 -8.11
CA GLN A 298 -13.41 -0.89 -7.34
C GLN A 298 -13.22 -0.30 -5.94
N VAL A 299 -13.33 1.03 -5.77
CA VAL A 299 -13.30 1.67 -4.44
C VAL A 299 -14.45 1.18 -3.56
N VAL A 300 -15.67 1.16 -4.09
CA VAL A 300 -16.87 0.68 -3.36
C VAL A 300 -16.74 -0.80 -3.01
N GLN A 301 -16.43 -1.64 -4.01
CA GLN A 301 -16.36 -3.09 -3.84
C GLN A 301 -15.24 -3.50 -2.87
N ALA A 302 -14.08 -2.84 -2.93
CA ALA A 302 -12.96 -3.17 -2.05
C ALA A 302 -13.28 -2.82 -0.59
N TRP A 303 -13.86 -1.65 -0.31
CA TRP A 303 -14.23 -1.27 1.05
C TRP A 303 -15.37 -2.13 1.60
N ASN A 304 -16.48 -2.26 0.85
CA ASN A 304 -17.64 -3.00 1.32
C ASN A 304 -17.31 -4.49 1.50
N GLY A 305 -16.57 -5.07 0.54
CA GLY A 305 -16.09 -6.45 0.66
C GLY A 305 -15.16 -6.63 1.86
N PHE A 306 -14.29 -5.65 2.15
CA PHE A 306 -13.42 -5.69 3.33
C PHE A 306 -14.25 -5.66 4.61
N ALA A 307 -15.15 -4.68 4.75
CA ALA A 307 -16.00 -4.51 5.92
C ALA A 307 -16.86 -5.75 6.19
N GLU A 308 -17.47 -6.33 5.15
CA GLU A 308 -18.27 -7.55 5.27
C GLU A 308 -17.44 -8.75 5.71
N LYS A 309 -16.30 -9.01 5.04
CA LYS A 309 -15.43 -10.14 5.35
C LYS A 309 -14.80 -10.01 6.74
N PHE A 310 -14.35 -8.81 7.11
CA PHE A 310 -13.80 -8.52 8.44
C PHE A 310 -14.84 -8.76 9.54
N ALA A 311 -16.05 -8.22 9.39
CA ALA A 311 -17.13 -8.45 10.34
C ALA A 311 -17.54 -9.95 10.37
N GLY A 312 -17.49 -10.64 9.24
CA GLY A 312 -17.73 -12.08 9.14
C GLY A 312 -16.72 -12.90 9.94
N LEU A 313 -15.42 -12.61 9.79
CA LEU A 313 -14.33 -13.23 10.57
C LEU A 313 -14.50 -12.99 12.07
N TRP A 314 -14.83 -11.75 12.46
CA TRP A 314 -15.10 -11.41 13.85
C TRP A 314 -16.28 -12.21 14.41
N ARG A 315 -17.42 -12.23 13.72
CA ARG A 315 -18.59 -13.03 14.14
C ARG A 315 -18.25 -14.52 14.26
N ALA A 316 -17.44 -15.07 13.35
CA ALA A 316 -17.03 -16.46 13.41
C ALA A 316 -16.20 -16.75 14.66
N HIS A 317 -15.20 -15.92 14.95
CA HIS A 317 -14.36 -16.05 16.13
C HIS A 317 -15.14 -15.95 17.44
N GLU A 318 -16.08 -14.99 17.56
CA GLU A 318 -16.93 -14.88 18.76
C GLU A 318 -17.84 -16.11 18.94
N ARG A 319 -18.36 -16.68 17.84
CA ARG A 319 -19.16 -17.91 17.92
C ARG A 319 -18.33 -19.12 18.37
N GLU A 320 -17.12 -19.26 17.85
CA GLU A 320 -16.19 -20.35 18.21
C GLU A 320 -15.76 -20.28 19.67
N THR A 321 -15.48 -19.07 20.17
CA THR A 321 -15.10 -18.84 21.58
C THR A 321 -16.29 -18.75 22.53
N GLY A 322 -17.51 -18.59 22.00
CA GLY A 322 -18.75 -18.41 22.75
C GLY A 322 -18.89 -17.05 23.44
N ARG A 323 -17.95 -16.12 23.23
CA ARG A 323 -17.87 -14.86 23.98
C ARG A 323 -17.69 -13.67 23.03
N ALA A 324 -18.42 -12.59 23.28
CA ALA A 324 -18.25 -11.34 22.55
C ALA A 324 -17.04 -10.55 23.07
N TYR A 325 -16.42 -9.73 22.20
CA TYR A 325 -15.32 -8.82 22.56
C TYR A 325 -15.72 -7.88 23.72
N ILE A 326 -16.95 -7.37 23.68
CA ILE A 326 -17.51 -6.49 24.71
C ILE A 326 -17.90 -7.23 26.01
N GLY A 327 -17.65 -8.53 26.10
CA GLY A 327 -18.08 -9.39 27.20
C GLY A 327 -19.49 -9.96 27.01
N GLY A 328 -19.79 -11.04 27.74
CA GLY A 328 -21.05 -11.77 27.61
C GLY A 328 -21.10 -12.71 26.40
N PRO A 329 -22.27 -13.31 26.11
CA PRO A 329 -22.42 -14.29 25.03
C PRO A 329 -22.26 -13.65 23.65
N ALA A 330 -21.75 -14.44 22.71
CA ALA A 330 -21.68 -14.06 21.30
C ALA A 330 -23.07 -13.86 20.67
N GLY A 331 -23.13 -13.09 19.57
CA GLY A 331 -24.35 -12.91 18.78
C GLY A 331 -25.44 -12.03 19.40
N THR A 332 -25.14 -11.32 20.50
CA THR A 332 -26.08 -10.36 21.08
C THR A 332 -26.24 -9.11 20.21
N ARG A 333 -27.39 -8.42 20.33
CA ARG A 333 -27.63 -7.14 19.65
C ARG A 333 -26.58 -6.07 20.01
N ALA A 334 -26.11 -6.08 21.26
CA ALA A 334 -25.07 -5.15 21.70
C ALA A 334 -23.72 -5.43 21.02
N ALA A 335 -23.34 -6.71 20.88
CA ALA A 335 -22.11 -7.10 20.17
C ALA A 335 -22.19 -6.71 18.68
N GLU A 336 -23.35 -6.91 18.05
CA GLU A 336 -23.57 -6.48 16.67
C GLU A 336 -23.46 -4.96 16.50
N ALA A 337 -24.15 -4.18 17.34
CA ALA A 337 -24.09 -2.73 17.30
C ALA A 337 -22.66 -2.19 17.53
N PHE A 338 -21.89 -2.79 18.46
CA PHE A 338 -20.50 -2.40 18.67
C PHE A 338 -19.62 -2.68 17.43
N ARG A 339 -19.85 -3.80 16.74
CA ARG A 339 -19.13 -4.13 15.49
C ARG A 339 -19.47 -3.14 14.38
N GLU A 340 -20.74 -2.76 14.23
CA GLU A 340 -21.14 -1.72 13.27
C GLU A 340 -20.50 -0.37 13.59
N ASP A 341 -20.50 0.05 14.87
CA ASP A 341 -19.84 1.28 15.33
C ASP A 341 -18.33 1.25 15.06
N PHE A 342 -17.69 0.09 15.28
CA PHE A 342 -16.27 -0.12 15.02
C PHE A 342 -15.96 0.07 13.53
N VAL A 343 -16.71 -0.58 12.64
CA VAL A 343 -16.51 -0.47 11.18
C VAL A 343 -16.73 0.97 10.70
N ARG A 344 -17.69 1.71 11.26
CA ARG A 344 -17.88 3.14 10.92
C ARG A 344 -16.70 4.00 11.35
N ARG A 345 -16.12 3.77 12.54
CA ARG A 345 -14.89 4.46 12.96
C ARG A 345 -13.72 4.11 12.06
N LEU A 346 -13.58 2.83 11.71
CA LEU A 346 -12.53 2.36 10.82
C LEU A 346 -12.64 2.98 9.41
N LEU A 347 -13.85 3.19 8.89
CA LEU A 347 -14.05 3.95 7.64
C LEU A 347 -13.50 5.37 7.79
N ALA A 348 -13.87 6.08 8.86
CA ALA A 348 -13.39 7.44 9.07
C ALA A 348 -11.86 7.52 9.11
N ASP A 349 -11.19 6.61 9.82
CA ASP A 349 -9.72 6.57 9.85
C ASP A 349 -9.13 6.23 8.48
N THR A 350 -9.74 5.29 7.76
CA THR A 350 -9.38 4.93 6.38
C THR A 350 -9.42 6.15 5.45
N LEU A 351 -10.48 6.96 5.53
CA LEU A 351 -10.63 8.17 4.71
C LEU A 351 -9.62 9.25 5.10
N GLY A 352 -9.31 9.39 6.39
CA GLY A 352 -8.27 10.31 6.85
C GLY A 352 -6.89 9.94 6.29
N PHE A 353 -6.48 8.67 6.43
CA PHE A 353 -5.23 8.21 5.84
C PHE A 353 -5.22 8.29 4.31
N ALA A 354 -6.35 8.04 3.66
CA ALA A 354 -6.47 8.24 2.22
C ALA A 354 -6.21 9.70 1.82
N GLY A 355 -6.78 10.67 2.53
CA GLY A 355 -6.53 12.10 2.33
C GLY A 355 -5.05 12.47 2.45
N CYS A 356 -4.38 12.05 3.53
CA CYS A 356 -2.94 12.29 3.71
C CYS A 356 -2.10 11.63 2.60
N LYS A 357 -2.41 10.38 2.24
CA LYS A 357 -1.70 9.66 1.17
C LYS A 357 -1.94 10.29 -0.21
N MET A 358 -3.11 10.88 -0.48
CA MET A 358 -3.35 11.64 -1.71
C MET A 358 -2.52 12.92 -1.72
N ILE A 359 -2.58 13.74 -0.67
CA ILE A 359 -1.84 15.02 -0.57
C ILE A 359 -0.34 14.79 -0.77
N ARG A 360 0.25 13.85 -0.04
CA ARG A 360 1.70 13.60 -0.12
C ARG A 360 2.17 13.14 -1.51
N ARG A 361 1.30 12.51 -2.30
CA ARG A 361 1.62 12.09 -3.68
C ARG A 361 1.55 13.23 -4.68
N ILE A 362 0.84 14.31 -4.36
CA ILE A 362 0.77 15.51 -5.20
C ILE A 362 1.94 16.44 -4.91
N VAL A 363 2.18 16.79 -3.64
CA VAL A 363 3.15 17.84 -3.28
C VAL A 363 4.46 17.33 -2.68
N GLY A 364 4.48 16.09 -2.18
CA GLY A 364 5.66 15.52 -1.52
C GLY A 364 6.68 14.92 -2.48
N MET A 365 7.78 14.42 -1.90
CA MET A 365 8.93 13.86 -2.62
C MET A 365 8.57 12.71 -3.56
N ALA A 366 7.86 11.70 -3.06
CA ALA A 366 7.56 10.48 -3.81
C ALA A 366 6.17 10.58 -4.48
N LYS A 367 6.15 10.91 -5.77
CA LYS A 367 4.93 11.09 -6.58
C LYS A 367 4.36 9.77 -7.13
N VAL A 368 3.27 9.85 -7.91
CA VAL A 368 2.64 8.71 -8.60
C VAL A 368 2.67 8.89 -10.12
N ALA A 369 2.99 7.80 -10.83
CA ALA A 369 3.15 7.79 -12.29
C ALA A 369 1.85 8.13 -13.03
N GLU A 370 0.69 7.83 -12.45
CA GLU A 370 -0.62 8.18 -13.00
C GLU A 370 -0.72 9.69 -13.30
N VAL A 371 -0.16 10.52 -12.42
CA VAL A 371 -0.20 11.99 -12.52
C VAL A 371 1.07 12.52 -13.20
N THR A 372 2.26 12.04 -12.84
CA THR A 372 3.53 12.60 -13.37
C THR A 372 3.80 12.24 -14.84
N SER A 373 3.13 11.23 -15.39
CA SER A 373 3.18 10.92 -16.81
C SER A 373 2.48 11.96 -17.69
N ILE A 374 1.59 12.78 -17.12
CA ILE A 374 0.96 13.92 -17.80
C ILE A 374 2.03 14.99 -18.08
N LYS A 375 2.40 15.14 -19.36
CA LYS A 375 3.49 16.02 -19.79
C LYS A 375 3.12 17.50 -19.85
N ASP A 376 1.84 17.80 -20.09
CA ASP A 376 1.34 19.17 -20.08
C ASP A 376 1.15 19.63 -18.62
N ASP A 377 1.96 20.58 -18.20
CA ASP A 377 1.99 21.08 -16.83
C ASP A 377 0.67 21.74 -16.41
N ALA A 378 -0.03 22.43 -17.30
CA ALA A 378 -1.32 23.07 -17.00
C ALA A 378 -2.43 22.02 -16.85
N VAL A 379 -2.43 20.99 -17.69
CA VAL A 379 -3.34 19.84 -17.54
C VAL A 379 -3.07 19.09 -16.24
N ARG A 380 -1.79 18.81 -15.96
CA ARG A 380 -1.37 18.12 -14.74
C ARG A 380 -1.80 18.89 -13.49
N ALA A 381 -1.58 20.20 -13.46
CA ALA A 381 -2.00 21.06 -12.35
C ALA A 381 -3.51 20.99 -12.09
N ARG A 382 -4.35 20.96 -13.13
CA ARG A 382 -5.82 20.81 -12.95
C ARG A 382 -6.19 19.47 -12.33
N VAL A 383 -5.53 18.38 -12.72
CA VAL A 383 -5.70 17.05 -12.11
C VAL A 383 -5.23 17.07 -10.65
N GLU A 384 -4.05 17.63 -10.38
CA GLU A 384 -3.47 17.77 -9.05
C GLU A 384 -4.40 18.56 -8.11
N VAL A 385 -5.00 19.67 -8.56
CA VAL A 385 -5.97 20.46 -7.78
C VAL A 385 -7.23 19.65 -7.44
N ARG A 386 -7.77 18.85 -8.38
CA ARG A 386 -8.91 17.96 -8.08
C ARG A 386 -8.56 16.92 -7.02
N CYS A 387 -7.37 16.32 -7.15
CA CYS A 387 -6.86 15.37 -6.16
C CYS A 387 -6.76 16.02 -4.76
N LEU A 388 -6.20 17.23 -4.66
CA LEU A 388 -6.08 17.96 -3.40
C LEU A 388 -7.45 18.34 -2.81
N ARG A 389 -8.41 18.78 -3.63
CA ARG A 389 -9.78 19.10 -3.19
C ARG A 389 -10.48 17.88 -2.58
N LEU A 390 -10.43 16.72 -3.26
CA LEU A 390 -11.00 15.50 -2.70
C LEU A 390 -10.25 15.08 -1.43
N ALA A 391 -8.92 15.10 -1.45
CA ALA A 391 -8.11 14.67 -0.32
C ALA A 391 -8.37 15.48 0.95
N GLU A 392 -8.51 16.81 0.82
CA GLU A 392 -8.92 17.67 1.92
C GLU A 392 -10.32 17.32 2.43
N ALA A 393 -11.29 17.11 1.54
CA ALA A 393 -12.64 16.75 1.94
C ALA A 393 -12.68 15.39 2.66
N LEU A 394 -11.94 14.39 2.16
CA LEU A 394 -11.79 13.10 2.86
C LEU A 394 -11.18 13.29 4.24
N LEU A 395 -10.13 14.11 4.37
CA LEU A 395 -9.44 14.28 5.63
C LEU A 395 -10.29 15.06 6.66
N VAL A 396 -10.92 16.16 6.25
CA VAL A 396 -11.67 17.07 7.13
C VAL A 396 -13.07 16.52 7.43
N GLN A 397 -13.75 15.92 6.45
CA GLN A 397 -15.16 15.48 6.56
C GLN A 397 -15.30 13.97 6.80
N ARG A 398 -14.21 13.22 7.05
CA ARG A 398 -14.24 11.74 7.24
C ARG A 398 -15.29 11.20 8.21
N ARG A 399 -15.68 11.98 9.21
CA ARG A 399 -16.70 11.58 10.20
C ARG A 399 -18.14 11.82 9.72
N GLU A 400 -18.31 12.70 8.73
CA GLU A 400 -19.61 13.03 8.11
C GLU A 400 -19.89 12.12 6.91
N LEU A 401 -18.84 11.62 6.25
CA LEU A 401 -18.89 10.65 5.16
C LEU A 401 -19.27 9.26 5.70
N ALA A 402 -20.58 9.02 5.84
CA ALA A 402 -21.12 7.83 6.49
C ALA A 402 -20.97 6.51 5.71
N SER A 403 -20.58 6.56 4.42
CA SER A 403 -20.37 5.36 3.60
C SER A 403 -19.37 5.59 2.47
N ILE A 404 -18.87 4.51 1.86
CA ILE A 404 -17.95 4.61 0.72
C ILE A 404 -18.65 5.12 -0.55
N GLU A 405 -19.96 4.92 -0.67
CA GLU A 405 -20.77 5.47 -1.75
C GLU A 405 -20.84 7.00 -1.67
N ALA A 406 -20.92 7.56 -0.45
CA ALA A 406 -20.85 9.01 -0.25
C ALA A 406 -19.50 9.58 -0.73
N VAL A 407 -18.41 8.82 -0.53
CA VAL A 407 -17.08 9.18 -1.02
C VAL A 407 -17.01 9.18 -2.54
N VAL A 408 -17.54 8.14 -3.19
CA VAL A 408 -17.56 8.06 -4.66
C VAL A 408 -18.48 9.13 -5.27
N ALA A 409 -19.62 9.43 -4.64
CA ALA A 409 -20.48 10.53 -5.06
C ALA A 409 -19.75 11.87 -4.97
N LEU A 410 -19.03 12.13 -3.87
CA LEU A 410 -18.19 13.32 -3.72
C LEU A 410 -17.06 13.38 -4.76
N ALA A 411 -16.39 12.27 -5.04
CA ALA A 411 -15.37 12.20 -6.08
C ALA A 411 -15.95 12.55 -7.47
N GLY A 412 -17.16 12.04 -7.79
CA GLY A 412 -17.88 12.40 -9.01
C GLY A 412 -18.24 13.89 -9.09
N GLN A 413 -18.62 14.51 -7.96
CA GLN A 413 -18.88 15.95 -7.90
C GLN A 413 -17.61 16.77 -8.16
N VAL A 414 -16.48 16.40 -7.55
CA VAL A 414 -15.19 17.08 -7.76
C VAL A 414 -14.69 16.91 -9.20
N LEU A 415 -14.92 15.75 -9.83
CA LEU A 415 -14.64 15.54 -11.26
C LEU A 415 -15.42 16.52 -12.16
N ALA A 416 -16.70 16.74 -11.85
CA ALA A 416 -17.58 17.61 -12.62
C ALA A 416 -17.33 19.11 -12.40
N GLN A 417 -16.64 19.49 -11.31
CA GLN A 417 -16.33 20.87 -11.02
C GLN A 417 -15.30 21.45 -12.02
N PRO A 418 -15.51 22.69 -12.50
CA PRO A 418 -14.47 23.41 -13.21
C PRO A 418 -13.28 23.65 -12.26
N VAL A 419 -12.08 23.53 -12.82
CA VAL A 419 -10.84 23.98 -12.18
C VAL A 419 -10.37 25.15 -13.01
N ASP A 420 -10.57 26.35 -12.50
CA ASP A 420 -10.01 27.55 -13.11
C ASP A 420 -8.49 27.40 -13.17
N ALA A 421 -7.91 27.77 -14.32
CA ALA A 421 -6.49 27.64 -14.60
C ALA A 421 -5.65 28.61 -13.78
#